data_AF-A0AAC9B0W4-F1
#
_entry.id   AF-A0AAC9B0W4-F1
#
_cell.length_a   1.000
_cell.length_b   1.000
_cell.length_c   1.000
_cell.angle_alpha   90.00
_cell.angle_beta   90.00
_cell.angle_gamma   90.00
#
_symmetry.space_group_name_H-M   'P 1'
#
loop_
_entity.id
_entity.type
_entity.pdbx_description
1 polymer ?
#
loop_
_entity_poly.entity_id
_entity_poly.type
_entity_poly.pdbx_seq_one_letter_code
_entity_poly.pdbx_strand_id
1 'polypeptide(L)'
;MPFTVNDSKAVYLRGINEYMTQQNAIDLALDAFPKFRSVYQTYQGILSAIHQKDANAFQSLLTNYQPTSNQMDITINTFIKNGSALLNSCRYPFSNGPIEGLNRKIKALKRNCFGFRNIDNFFIRISLIHE
;
A
#
# COMPACT_ATOMS: atom_id res chain seq x y z
N MET A 1 -5.77 -8.11 6.29
CA MET A 1 -4.46 -7.91 6.94
C MET A 1 -4.66 -6.85 8.01
N PRO A 2 -4.52 -7.16 9.32
CA PRO A 2 -4.78 -6.16 10.34
C PRO A 2 -3.65 -5.13 10.31
N PHE A 3 -4.02 -3.88 10.04
CA PHE A 3 -3.14 -2.71 9.93
C PHE A 3 -2.78 -2.10 11.30
N THR A 4 -3.30 -2.67 12.38
CA THR A 4 -3.10 -2.19 13.73
C THR A 4 -1.79 -2.73 14.30
N VAL A 5 -0.90 -1.82 14.67
CA VAL A 5 0.28 -2.10 15.49
C VAL A 5 -0.20 -2.74 16.78
N ASN A 6 0.45 -3.84 17.21
CA ASN A 6 0.07 -4.50 18.46
C ASN A 6 0.53 -3.67 19.66
N ASP A 7 -0.44 -3.11 20.37
CA ASP A 7 -0.27 -2.29 21.58
C ASP A 7 -0.41 -3.09 22.88
N SER A 8 -0.89 -4.34 22.79
CA SER A 8 -1.36 -5.11 23.95
C SER A 8 -0.36 -6.20 24.38
N LYS A 9 0.38 -6.77 23.41
CA LYS A 9 1.31 -7.89 23.67
C LYS A 9 2.75 -7.40 23.71
N ALA A 10 3.35 -7.43 24.91
CA ALA A 10 4.77 -7.18 25.06
C ALA A 10 5.61 -8.34 24.50
N VAL A 11 6.65 -8.01 23.74
CA VAL A 11 7.63 -8.96 23.20
C VAL A 11 9.02 -8.45 23.56
N TYR A 12 9.94 -9.37 23.83
CA TYR A 12 11.32 -9.00 24.08
C TYR A 12 12.02 -8.53 22.80
N LEU A 13 12.45 -7.28 22.77
CA LEU A 13 13.19 -6.72 21.64
C LEU A 13 14.69 -6.76 21.93
N ARG A 14 15.39 -7.72 21.32
CA ARG A 14 16.84 -7.93 21.54
C ARG A 14 17.70 -6.68 21.29
N GLY A 15 17.33 -5.85 20.31
CA GLY A 15 18.06 -4.62 19.98
C GLY A 15 17.94 -3.50 21.01
N ILE A 16 16.86 -3.52 21.82
CA ILE A 16 16.61 -2.55 22.89
C ILE A 16 16.88 -3.17 24.27
N ASN A 17 16.98 -4.50 24.33
CA ASN A 17 17.23 -5.30 25.53
C ASN A 17 16.12 -5.14 26.60
N GLU A 18 14.88 -4.98 26.15
CA GLU A 18 13.71 -4.75 27.03
C GLU A 18 12.44 -5.40 26.45
N TYR A 19 11.49 -5.71 27.34
CA TYR A 19 10.14 -6.13 26.96
C TYR A 19 9.27 -4.91 26.65
N MET A 20 8.75 -4.82 25.43
CA MET A 20 7.84 -3.74 25.07
C MET A 20 6.86 -4.15 23.97
N THR A 21 5.80 -3.37 23.81
CA THR A 21 4.82 -3.53 22.75
C THR A 21 5.38 -2.98 21.44
N GLN A 22 4.78 -3.37 20.31
CA GLN A 22 5.22 -2.84 19.01
C GLN A 22 4.98 -1.32 18.94
N GLN A 23 3.92 -0.84 19.58
CA GLN A 23 3.61 0.58 19.65
C GLN A 23 4.68 1.36 20.41
N ASN A 24 5.08 0.91 21.59
CA ASN A 24 6.14 1.56 22.38
C ASN A 24 7.48 1.60 21.62
N ALA A 25 7.82 0.53 20.90
CA ALA A 25 9.03 0.49 20.09
C ALA A 25 9.01 1.49 18.93
N ILE A 26 7.84 1.64 18.28
CA ILE A 26 7.62 2.64 17.25
C ILE A 26 7.72 4.05 17.85
N ASP A 27 7.04 4.31 18.96
CA ASP A 27 7.04 5.61 19.62
C ASP A 27 8.46 6.05 20.00
N LEU A 28 9.26 5.13 20.57
CA LEU A 28 10.67 5.37 20.86
C LEU A 28 11.46 5.79 19.61
N ALA A 29 11.27 5.10 18.48
CA ALA A 29 11.93 5.44 17.23
C ALA A 29 11.45 6.79 16.67
N LEU A 30 10.14 7.08 16.75
CA LEU A 30 9.57 8.34 16.28
C LEU A 30 9.97 9.53 17.16
N ASP A 31 10.22 9.31 18.45
CA ASP A 31 10.77 10.33 19.36
C ASP A 31 12.22 10.65 19.01
N ALA A 32 13.02 9.63 18.71
CA ALA A 32 14.41 9.82 18.30
C ALA A 32 14.55 10.55 16.95
N PHE A 33 13.58 10.37 16.03
CA PHE A 33 13.65 10.90 14.66
C PHE A 33 12.41 11.73 14.28
N PRO A 34 12.35 13.03 14.66
CA PRO A 34 11.18 13.88 14.41
C PRO A 34 10.80 14.04 12.92
N LYS A 35 11.78 14.05 12.01
CA LYS A 35 11.52 14.09 10.57
C LYS A 35 10.86 12.79 10.08
N PHE A 36 11.25 11.65 10.64
CA PHE A 36 10.63 10.37 10.31
C PHE A 36 9.22 10.27 10.90
N ARG A 37 8.99 10.86 12.09
CA ARG A 37 7.66 10.97 12.70
C ARG A 37 6.62 11.61 11.78
N SER A 38 6.93 12.72 11.13
CA SER A 38 5.95 13.37 10.23
C SER A 38 5.61 12.49 9.02
N VAL A 39 6.60 11.84 8.43
CA VAL A 39 6.43 10.93 7.29
C VAL A 39 5.60 9.72 7.70
N TYR A 40 5.92 9.12 8.84
CA TYR A 40 5.19 7.98 9.38
C TYR A 40 3.73 8.33 9.66
N GLN A 41 3.45 9.47 10.31
CA GLN A 41 2.09 9.92 10.59
C GLN A 41 1.29 10.16 9.30
N THR A 42 1.91 10.78 8.29
CA THR A 42 1.28 10.97 6.97
C THR A 42 0.92 9.62 6.33
N TYR A 43 1.87 8.68 6.33
CA TYR A 43 1.67 7.33 5.79
C TYR A 43 0.55 6.57 6.52
N GLN A 44 0.55 6.62 7.85
CA GLN A 44 -0.47 5.98 8.68
C GLN A 44 -1.87 6.58 8.44
N GLY A 45 -1.96 7.91 8.30
CA GLY A 45 -3.20 8.60 7.98
C GLY A 45 -3.77 8.16 6.63
N ILE A 46 -2.93 8.11 5.60
CA ILE A 46 -3.32 7.66 4.26
C ILE A 46 -3.85 6.22 4.29
N LEU A 47 -3.12 5.30 4.92
CA LEU A 47 -3.53 3.90 4.99
C LEU A 47 -4.83 3.73 5.78
N SER A 48 -4.98 4.48 6.87
CA SER A 48 -6.22 4.47 7.67
C SER A 48 -7.41 4.93 6.84
N ALA A 49 -7.28 6.04 6.09
CA ALA A 49 -8.35 6.57 5.24
C ALA A 49 -8.75 5.59 4.13
N ILE A 50 -7.77 4.97 3.45
CA ILE A 50 -8.03 3.96 2.42
C ILE A 50 -8.73 2.73 3.01
N HIS A 51 -8.27 2.24 4.17
CA HIS A 51 -8.85 1.07 4.82
C HIS A 51 -10.29 1.32 5.29
N GLN A 52 -10.53 2.49 5.88
CA GLN A 52 -11.85 2.93 6.33
C GLN A 52 -12.76 3.35 5.17
N LYS A 53 -12.24 3.37 3.93
CA LYS A 53 -12.96 3.81 2.73
C LYS A 53 -13.47 5.26 2.84
N ASP A 54 -12.77 6.08 3.61
CA ASP A 54 -13.12 7.48 3.81
C ASP A 54 -12.43 8.36 2.77
N ALA A 55 -13.14 8.59 1.68
CA ALA A 55 -12.67 9.44 0.58
C ALA A 55 -12.45 10.90 1.01
N ASN A 56 -13.23 11.41 1.97
CA ASN A 56 -13.12 12.79 2.42
C ASN A 56 -11.87 12.96 3.28
N ALA A 57 -11.66 12.06 4.25
CA ALA A 57 -10.44 12.05 5.07
C ALA A 57 -9.19 11.91 4.21
N PHE A 58 -9.22 11.02 3.20
CA PHE A 58 -8.10 10.87 2.26
C PHE A 58 -7.83 12.16 1.48
N GLN A 59 -8.87 12.81 0.94
CA GLN A 59 -8.71 14.06 0.21
C GLN A 59 -8.17 15.18 1.10
N SER A 60 -8.70 15.34 2.31
CA SER A 60 -8.22 16.32 3.27
C SER A 60 -6.76 16.11 3.64
N LEU A 61 -6.32 14.86 3.81
CA LEU A 61 -4.91 14.53 4.07
C LEU A 61 -3.99 14.96 2.92
N LEU A 62 -4.40 14.73 1.66
CA LEU A 62 -3.62 15.15 0.50
C LEU A 62 -3.56 16.67 0.34
N THR A 63 -4.67 17.38 0.58
CA THR A 63 -4.75 18.84 0.42
C THR A 63 -3.98 19.58 1.52
N ASN A 64 -4.00 19.06 2.75
CA ASN A 64 -3.35 19.70 3.89
C ASN A 64 -1.87 19.30 4.05
N TYR A 65 -1.38 18.34 3.25
CA TYR A 65 0.00 17.86 3.32
C TYR A 65 1.00 18.99 3.09
N GLN A 66 1.99 19.08 3.99
CA GLN A 66 3.09 20.03 3.89
C GLN A 66 4.35 19.33 3.38
N PRO A 67 4.90 19.75 2.22
CA PRO A 67 6.11 19.15 1.66
C PRO A 67 7.28 19.18 2.65
N THR A 68 7.94 18.04 2.82
CA THR A 68 9.02 17.87 3.81
C THR A 68 10.39 17.64 3.12
N SER A 69 10.48 17.85 1.79
CA SER A 69 11.66 17.64 0.94
C SER A 69 12.18 16.20 1.03
N ASN A 70 11.26 15.24 0.97
CA ASN A 70 11.57 13.82 1.01
C ASN A 70 10.69 13.03 0.02
N GLN A 71 10.91 11.71 -0.04
CA GLN A 71 10.23 10.83 -1.01
C GLN A 71 8.70 10.76 -0.83
N MET A 72 8.17 11.15 0.33
CA MET A 72 6.73 11.27 0.55
C MET A 72 6.13 12.33 -0.37
N ASP A 73 6.84 13.42 -0.67
CA ASP A 73 6.34 14.48 -1.55
C ASP A 73 6.02 13.95 -2.96
N ILE A 74 6.90 13.07 -3.49
CA ILE A 74 6.69 12.41 -4.78
C ILE A 74 5.46 11.50 -4.74
N THR A 75 5.29 10.77 -3.64
CA THR A 75 4.16 9.88 -3.42
C THR A 75 2.84 10.67 -3.37
N ILE A 76 2.80 11.75 -2.59
CA ILE A 76 1.64 12.64 -2.48
C ILE A 76 1.30 13.28 -3.83
N ASN A 77 2.30 13.77 -4.57
CA ASN A 77 2.11 14.29 -5.92
C ASN A 77 1.52 13.24 -6.88
N THR A 78 1.98 11.99 -6.75
CA THR A 78 1.43 10.87 -7.54
C THR A 78 -0.02 10.58 -7.16
N PHE A 79 -0.37 10.66 -5.87
CA PHE A 79 -1.74 10.50 -5.41
C PHE A 79 -2.65 11.64 -5.86
N ILE A 80 -2.19 12.89 -5.80
CA ILE A 80 -2.92 14.05 -6.32
C ILE A 80 -3.17 13.89 -7.83
N LYS A 81 -2.14 13.52 -8.60
CA LYS A 81 -2.24 13.30 -10.05
C LYS A 81 -3.26 12.20 -10.40
N ASN A 82 -3.33 11.15 -9.60
CA ASN A 82 -4.25 10.02 -9.79
C ASN A 82 -5.48 10.08 -8.86
N GLY A 83 -5.82 11.27 -8.35
CA GLY A 83 -6.78 11.44 -7.25
C GLY A 83 -8.16 10.86 -7.55
N SER A 84 -8.64 10.98 -8.78
CA SER A 84 -9.94 10.42 -9.20
C SER A 84 -10.00 8.89 -9.03
N ALA A 85 -8.94 8.17 -9.42
CA ALA A 85 -8.87 6.72 -9.28
C ALA A 85 -8.83 6.28 -7.81
N LEU A 86 -8.10 7.02 -6.97
CA LEU A 86 -7.99 6.73 -5.54
C LEU A 86 -9.27 7.08 -4.78
N LEU A 87 -9.95 8.17 -5.12
CA LEU A 87 -11.25 8.50 -4.55
C LEU A 87 -12.29 7.43 -4.95
N ASN A 88 -12.24 6.95 -6.18
CA ASN A 88 -13.09 5.85 -6.62
C ASN A 88 -12.78 4.55 -5.86
N SER A 89 -11.51 4.23 -5.60
CA SER A 89 -11.17 3.02 -4.81
C SER A 89 -11.65 3.10 -3.37
N CYS A 90 -11.73 4.31 -2.79
CA CYS A 90 -12.33 4.52 -1.47
C CYS A 90 -13.86 4.40 -1.53
N ARG A 91 -14.51 4.95 -2.55
CA ARG A 91 -15.98 4.96 -2.67
C ARG A 91 -16.59 3.60 -3.00
N TYR A 92 -15.93 2.82 -3.84
CA TYR A 92 -16.49 1.57 -4.34
C TYR A 92 -15.90 0.34 -3.64
N PRO A 93 -16.68 -0.76 -3.50
CA PRO A 93 -16.20 -1.98 -2.87
C PRO A 93 -15.40 -2.90 -3.80
N PHE A 94 -15.08 -2.46 -5.03
CA PHE A 94 -14.36 -3.29 -5.99
C PHE A 94 -12.92 -3.53 -5.54
N SER A 95 -12.50 -4.79 -5.57
CA SER A 95 -11.11 -5.16 -5.33
C SER A 95 -10.38 -5.35 -6.65
N ASN A 96 -9.07 -5.10 -6.66
CA ASN A 96 -8.20 -5.44 -7.78
C ASN A 96 -7.89 -6.96 -7.83
N GLY A 97 -8.43 -7.77 -6.90
CA GLY A 97 -8.13 -9.19 -6.76
C GLY A 97 -8.31 -10.01 -8.04
N PRO A 98 -9.47 -9.93 -8.73
CA PRO A 98 -9.68 -10.64 -9.99
C PRO A 98 -8.68 -10.24 -11.08
N ILE A 99 -8.48 -8.94 -11.29
CA ILE A 99 -7.53 -8.40 -12.27
C ILE A 99 -6.09 -8.83 -11.96
N GLU A 100 -5.70 -8.77 -10.68
CA GLU A 100 -4.40 -9.26 -10.24
C GLU A 100 -4.24 -10.77 -10.43
N GLY A 101 -5.29 -11.55 -10.17
CA GLY A 101 -5.34 -12.98 -10.40
C GLY A 101 -5.08 -13.32 -11.87
N LEU A 102 -5.79 -12.64 -12.77
CA LEU A 102 -5.60 -12.77 -14.22
C LEU A 102 -4.17 -12.37 -14.63
N ASN A 103 -3.66 -11.24 -14.14
CA ASN A 103 -2.30 -10.79 -14.40
C ASN A 103 -1.24 -11.81 -13.94
N ARG A 104 -1.46 -12.48 -12.80
CA ARG A 104 -0.58 -13.56 -12.33
C ARG A 104 -0.63 -14.78 -13.26
N LYS A 105 -1.83 -15.20 -13.68
CA LYS A 105 -2.02 -16.32 -14.63
C LYS A 105 -1.32 -16.02 -15.97
N ILE A 106 -1.46 -14.81 -16.52
CA ILE A 106 -0.78 -14.37 -17.76
C ILE A 106 0.75 -14.36 -17.56
N LYS A 107 1.26 -13.82 -16.45
CA LYS A 107 2.70 -13.82 -16.14
C LYS A 107 3.26 -15.24 -15.97
N ALA A 108 2.48 -16.17 -15.44
CA ALA A 108 2.87 -17.58 -15.33
C ALA A 108 2.90 -18.25 -16.72
N LEU A 109 1.88 -18.02 -17.54
CA LEU A 109 1.82 -18.48 -18.93
C LEU A 109 3.05 -18.00 -19.72
N LYS A 110 3.41 -16.71 -19.59
CA LYS A 110 4.59 -16.13 -20.24
C LYS A 110 5.91 -16.77 -19.76
N ARG A 111 6.04 -17.11 -18.48
CA ARG A 111 7.24 -17.77 -17.93
C ARG A 111 7.37 -19.23 -18.36
N ASN A 112 6.26 -19.95 -18.46
CA ASN A 112 6.25 -21.37 -18.81
C ASN A 112 6.47 -21.61 -20.32
N CYS A 113 6.23 -20.60 -21.15
CA CYS A 113 6.48 -20.70 -22.59
C CYS A 113 7.85 -20.09 -22.86
N PHE A 114 8.81 -20.88 -23.36
CA PHE A 114 10.17 -20.45 -23.76
C PHE A 114 10.16 -19.57 -25.03
N GLY A 115 9.29 -18.56 -25.06
CA GLY A 115 8.96 -17.76 -26.23
C GLY A 115 7.70 -18.24 -26.94
N PHE A 116 6.90 -17.29 -27.43
CA PHE A 116 5.81 -17.56 -28.35
C PHE A 116 6.28 -17.23 -29.76
N ARG A 117 6.38 -18.23 -30.64
CA ARG A 117 6.70 -18.00 -32.07
C ARG A 117 5.59 -17.25 -32.80
N ASN A 118 4.36 -17.39 -32.33
CA ASN A 118 3.18 -16.69 -32.83
C ASN A 118 2.45 -16.02 -31.64
N ILE A 119 2.25 -14.70 -31.74
CA ILE A 119 1.57 -13.89 -30.73
C ILE A 119 0.06 -14.18 -30.66
N ASP A 120 -0.56 -14.60 -31.76
CA ASP A 120 -1.98 -14.98 -31.80
C ASP A 120 -2.22 -16.19 -30.90
N ASN A 121 -1.31 -17.16 -30.92
CA ASN A 121 -1.37 -18.32 -30.01
C ASN A 121 -1.23 -17.90 -28.54
N PHE A 122 -0.52 -16.81 -28.26
CA PHE A 122 -0.44 -16.27 -26.90
C PHE A 122 -1.79 -15.67 -26.49
N PHE A 123 -2.40 -14.83 -27.32
CA PHE A 123 -3.72 -14.25 -27.04
C PHE A 123 -4.82 -15.30 -26.94
N ILE A 124 -4.81 -16.33 -27.78
CA ILE A 124 -5.73 -17.47 -27.68
C ILE A 124 -5.58 -18.15 -26.31
N ARG A 125 -4.34 -18.43 -25.89
CA ARG A 125 -4.10 -19.03 -24.57
C ARG A 125 -4.52 -18.14 -23.42
N ILE A 126 -4.40 -16.81 -23.53
CA ILE A 126 -4.93 -15.87 -22.54
C ILE A 126 -6.46 -15.90 -22.51
N SER A 127 -7.11 -15.94 -23.68
CA SER A 127 -8.59 -16.04 -23.79
C SER A 127 -9.15 -17.31 -23.14
N LEU A 128 -8.38 -18.40 -23.19
CA LEU A 128 -8.71 -19.68 -22.54
C LEU A 128 -8.45 -19.68 -21.02
N ILE A 129 -7.89 -18.61 -20.45
CA ILE A 129 -7.75 -18.47 -18.99
C ILE A 129 -9.13 -18.15 -18.41
N HIS A 130 -9.86 -19.18 -18.00
CA HIS A 130 -11.08 -19.02 -17.22
C HIS A 130 -10.78 -18.82 -15.72
N GLU A 131 -11.69 -18.15 -15.02
CA GLU A 131 -11.63 -17.93 -13.58
C GLU A 131 -11.78 -19.23 -12.79
#